data_AF-A0A3C0HCT4-F1
#
_entry.id   AF-A0A3C0HCT4-F1
#
_cell.length_a   1.000
_cell.length_b   1.000
_cell.length_c   1.000
_cell.angle_alpha   90.00
_cell.angle_beta   90.00
_cell.angle_gamma   90.00
#
_symmetry.space_group_name_H-M   'P 1'
#
loop_
_entity.id
_entity.type
_entity.pdbx_description
1 polymer ?
#
loop_
_entity_poly.entity_id
_entity_poly.type
_entity_poly.pdbx_seq_one_letter_code
_entity_poly.pdbx_strand_id
1 'polypeptide(L)'
;AKYSSIFNYPTLTWADIGTIGWLVDGAAIMNQVPLCRCSYGPYARAMVRVCKEESFHQRQGFEILLSLCQGSPEQKAMAQDALNRWWWPSLMMFGPSDVDSPHTQQSMAWNIKRFSNDELRQRFVDMTVPQAELLGITVPDPELKFNEATSNYDFGEIDWDEFWQVVKGHGPCNKDRIAARVKAHEDGAWVREASMAYAEKQEQRKLNPIEVKTA
;
A
#
# COMPACT_ATOMS: atom_id res chain seq x y z
N ALA A 1 -8.78 2.63 14.80
CA ALA A 1 -7.43 2.37 14.26
C ALA A 1 -7.41 2.81 12.80
N LYS A 2 -6.29 3.35 12.30
CA LYS A 2 -6.13 3.73 10.88
C LYS A 2 -5.46 2.59 10.09
N TYR A 3 -5.70 2.56 8.79
CA TYR A 3 -4.96 1.80 7.79
C TYR A 3 -4.67 2.74 6.60
N SER A 4 -3.82 2.33 5.65
CA SER A 4 -3.44 3.19 4.52
C SER A 4 -4.66 3.72 3.77
N SER A 5 -4.65 5.02 3.44
CA SER A 5 -5.76 5.72 2.76
C SER A 5 -6.13 5.03 1.44
N ILE A 6 -5.14 4.51 0.72
CA ILE A 6 -5.27 3.92 -0.62
C ILE A 6 -6.27 2.75 -0.70
N PHE A 7 -6.45 1.99 0.38
CA PHE A 7 -7.36 0.84 0.37
C PHE A 7 -8.84 1.22 0.41
N ASN A 8 -9.14 2.51 0.53
CA ASN A 8 -10.50 3.04 0.52
C ASN A 8 -11.01 3.37 -0.88
N TYR A 9 -10.21 3.19 -1.92
CA TYR A 9 -10.64 3.37 -3.31
C TYR A 9 -11.12 2.03 -3.91
N PRO A 10 -12.15 2.05 -4.79
CA PRO A 10 -12.72 0.84 -5.35
C PRO A 10 -11.93 0.34 -6.56
N THR A 11 -11.84 -0.98 -6.71
CA THR A 11 -11.32 -1.64 -7.91
C THR A 11 -12.47 -1.91 -8.89
N LEU A 12 -12.59 -1.08 -9.93
CA LEU A 12 -13.75 -1.10 -10.84
C LEU A 12 -13.53 -1.98 -12.08
N THR A 13 -12.28 -2.14 -12.51
CA THR A 13 -11.89 -2.90 -13.69
C THR A 13 -10.69 -3.80 -13.40
N TRP A 14 -10.30 -4.64 -14.37
CA TRP A 14 -9.07 -5.42 -14.26
C TRP A 14 -7.81 -4.54 -14.26
N ALA A 15 -7.81 -3.42 -14.98
CA ALA A 15 -6.67 -2.51 -15.02
C ALA A 15 -6.36 -1.89 -13.66
N ASP A 16 -7.35 -1.78 -12.77
CA ASP A 16 -7.16 -1.36 -11.37
C ASP A 16 -6.22 -2.31 -10.63
N ILE A 17 -6.29 -3.62 -10.89
CA ILE A 17 -5.43 -4.62 -10.25
C ILE A 17 -3.97 -4.44 -10.70
N GLY A 18 -3.75 -4.25 -12.00
CA GLY A 18 -2.43 -3.91 -12.53
C GLY A 18 -1.89 -2.59 -11.99
N THR A 19 -2.75 -1.58 -11.89
CA THR A 19 -2.39 -0.25 -11.36
C THR A 19 -2.08 -0.29 -9.86
N ILE A 20 -2.82 -1.07 -9.06
CA ILE A 20 -2.46 -1.30 -7.66
C ILE A 20 -1.09 -1.98 -7.58
N GLY A 21 -0.90 -3.09 -8.30
CA GLY A 21 0.38 -3.79 -8.28
C GLY A 21 1.54 -2.91 -8.74
N TRP A 22 1.36 -2.05 -9.74
CA TRP A 22 2.44 -1.18 -10.21
C TRP A 22 2.66 0.06 -9.34
N LEU A 23 1.60 0.86 -9.19
CA LEU A 23 1.63 2.22 -8.66
C LEU A 23 1.51 2.24 -7.14
N VAL A 24 0.55 1.49 -6.59
CA VAL A 24 0.30 1.43 -5.13
C VAL A 24 1.41 0.64 -4.43
N ASP A 25 1.80 -0.52 -4.94
CA ASP A 25 2.93 -1.26 -4.37
C ASP A 25 4.25 -0.51 -4.64
N GLY A 26 4.39 0.20 -5.76
CA GLY A 26 5.54 1.08 -6.02
C GLY A 26 5.69 2.18 -4.95
N ALA A 27 4.58 2.84 -4.58
CA ALA A 27 4.56 3.83 -3.51
C ALA A 27 4.81 3.19 -2.13
N ALA A 28 4.31 1.97 -1.89
CA ALA A 28 4.59 1.21 -0.68
C ALA A 28 6.08 0.88 -0.57
N ILE A 29 6.70 0.35 -1.62
CA ILE A 29 8.14 0.03 -1.67
C ILE A 29 8.99 1.27 -1.42
N MET A 30 8.64 2.41 -2.04
CA MET A 30 9.34 3.68 -1.83
C MET A 30 9.33 4.09 -0.35
N ASN A 31 8.21 3.86 0.35
CA ASN A 31 8.10 4.09 1.80
C ASN A 31 8.83 3.04 2.64
N GLN A 32 8.77 1.76 2.26
CA GLN A 32 9.23 0.64 3.08
C GLN A 32 10.74 0.40 3.00
N VAL A 33 11.37 0.60 1.83
CA VAL A 33 12.81 0.37 1.66
C VAL A 33 13.65 1.20 2.65
N PRO A 34 13.38 2.51 2.86
CA PRO A 34 14.02 3.29 3.91
C PRO A 34 13.83 2.73 5.33
N LEU A 35 12.68 2.12 5.62
CA LEU A 35 12.36 1.55 6.93
C LEU A 35 13.16 0.27 7.24
N CYS A 36 13.78 -0.36 6.24
CA CYS A 36 14.79 -1.40 6.46
C CYS A 36 15.98 -0.92 7.31
N ARG A 37 16.16 0.39 7.44
CA ARG A 37 17.20 1.04 8.25
C ARG A 37 16.63 1.93 9.37
N CYS A 38 15.39 1.69 9.79
CA CYS A 38 14.84 2.36 10.97
C CYS A 38 15.57 1.91 12.24
N SER A 39 15.49 2.73 13.30
CA SER A 39 16.20 2.50 14.57
C SER A 39 15.71 1.29 15.36
N TYR A 40 14.48 0.80 15.11
CA TYR A 40 13.91 -0.33 15.83
C TYR A 40 14.14 -1.66 15.08
N GLY A 41 15.08 -2.46 15.58
CA GLY A 41 15.56 -3.68 14.91
C GLY A 41 14.49 -4.68 14.46
N PRO A 42 13.46 -5.02 15.26
CA PRO A 42 12.37 -5.90 14.82
C PRO A 42 11.61 -5.37 13.60
N TYR A 43 11.35 -4.05 13.56
CA TYR A 43 10.66 -3.43 12.44
C TYR A 43 11.54 -3.41 11.19
N ALA A 44 12.80 -3.00 11.33
CA ALA A 44 13.78 -3.02 10.23
C ALA A 44 13.91 -4.42 9.59
N ARG A 45 14.05 -5.49 10.38
CA ARG A 45 14.14 -6.87 9.87
C ARG A 45 12.85 -7.37 9.24
N ALA A 46 11.69 -6.91 9.71
CA ALA A 46 10.42 -7.21 9.06
C ALA A 46 10.36 -6.57 7.66
N MET A 47 10.73 -5.28 7.54
CA MET A 47 10.76 -4.57 6.26
C MET A 47 11.73 -5.18 5.26
N VAL A 48 12.90 -5.69 5.70
CA VAL A 48 13.82 -6.41 4.80
C VAL A 48 13.18 -7.63 4.15
N ARG A 49 12.31 -8.36 4.87
CA ARG A 49 11.60 -9.52 4.30
C ARG A 49 10.48 -9.07 3.38
N VAL A 50 9.65 -8.14 3.85
CA VAL A 50 8.51 -7.60 3.08
C VAL A 50 8.99 -7.01 1.75
N CYS A 51 9.98 -6.12 1.76
CA CYS A 51 10.49 -5.49 0.53
C CYS A 51 11.08 -6.49 -0.48
N LYS A 52 11.68 -7.59 -0.01
CA LYS A 52 12.19 -8.65 -0.91
C LYS A 52 11.06 -9.33 -1.67
N GLU A 53 9.91 -9.54 -1.03
CA GLU A 53 8.74 -10.17 -1.63
C GLU A 53 7.92 -9.17 -2.47
N GLU A 54 7.64 -7.98 -1.94
CA GLU A 54 6.79 -6.98 -2.61
C GLU A 54 7.37 -6.48 -3.93
N SER A 55 8.70 -6.34 -4.04
CA SER A 55 9.33 -5.90 -5.30
C SER A 55 9.05 -6.82 -6.50
N PHE A 56 8.85 -8.11 -6.24
CA PHE A 56 8.45 -9.07 -7.28
C PHE A 56 7.01 -8.83 -7.73
N HIS A 57 6.08 -8.67 -6.78
CA HIS A 57 4.68 -8.40 -7.08
C HIS A 57 4.50 -7.06 -7.80
N GLN A 58 5.29 -6.06 -7.43
CA GLN A 58 5.25 -4.75 -8.09
C GLN A 58 5.60 -4.84 -9.58
N ARG A 59 6.63 -5.64 -9.91
CA ARG A 59 6.97 -5.93 -11.30
C ARG A 59 5.83 -6.62 -12.04
N GLN A 60 5.19 -7.61 -11.43
CA GLN A 60 4.06 -8.30 -12.06
C GLN A 60 2.86 -7.37 -12.30
N GLY A 61 2.61 -6.41 -11.41
CA GLY A 61 1.60 -5.36 -11.62
C GLY A 61 1.90 -4.51 -12.85
N PHE A 62 3.16 -4.09 -13.02
CA PHE A 62 3.60 -3.36 -14.22
C PHE A 62 3.43 -4.18 -15.50
N GLU A 63 3.77 -5.47 -15.48
CA GLU A 63 3.61 -6.37 -16.63
C GLU A 63 2.15 -6.56 -17.06
N ILE A 64 1.20 -6.52 -16.12
CA ILE A 64 -0.25 -6.52 -16.44
C ILE A 64 -0.59 -5.27 -17.26
N LEU A 65 -0.17 -4.09 -16.81
CA LEU A 65 -0.45 -2.85 -17.54
C LEU A 65 0.27 -2.78 -18.88
N LEU A 66 1.52 -3.28 -18.95
CA LEU A 66 2.25 -3.38 -20.21
C LEU A 66 1.48 -4.22 -21.22
N SER A 67 0.96 -5.36 -20.79
CA SER A 67 0.14 -6.24 -21.63
C SER A 67 -1.15 -5.56 -22.11
N LEU A 68 -1.83 -4.81 -21.23
CA LEU A 68 -3.03 -4.04 -21.60
C LEU A 68 -2.71 -2.92 -22.58
N CYS A 69 -1.61 -2.18 -22.37
CA CYS A 69 -1.23 -1.05 -23.21
C CYS A 69 -0.71 -1.48 -24.60
N GLN A 70 -0.22 -2.71 -24.73
CA GLN A 70 0.16 -3.34 -26.01
C GLN A 70 -0.99 -4.10 -26.67
N GLY A 71 -2.14 -4.18 -26.01
CA GLY A 71 -3.32 -4.88 -26.49
C GLY A 71 -4.22 -4.04 -27.39
N SER A 72 -5.53 -4.23 -27.27
CA SER A 72 -6.52 -3.46 -28.02
C SER A 72 -6.62 -2.01 -27.54
N PRO A 73 -7.17 -1.09 -28.37
CA PRO A 73 -7.44 0.28 -27.94
C PRO A 73 -8.29 0.36 -26.66
N GLU A 74 -9.26 -0.55 -26.48
CA GLU A 74 -10.10 -0.61 -25.29
C GLU A 74 -9.33 -1.05 -24.05
N GLN A 75 -8.36 -1.98 -24.20
CA GLN A 75 -7.48 -2.39 -23.10
C GLN A 75 -6.56 -1.26 -22.67
N LYS A 76 -5.99 -0.52 -23.64
CA LYS A 76 -5.18 0.66 -23.35
C LYS A 76 -6.01 1.78 -22.69
N ALA A 77 -7.23 2.02 -23.16
CA ALA A 77 -8.14 2.98 -22.54
C ALA A 77 -8.51 2.60 -21.10
N MET A 78 -8.70 1.30 -20.82
CA MET A 78 -8.93 0.79 -19.47
C MET A 78 -7.72 1.03 -18.55
N ALA A 79 -6.50 0.83 -19.06
CA ALA A 79 -5.27 1.15 -18.32
C ALA A 79 -5.14 2.66 -18.02
N GLN A 80 -5.46 3.52 -19.01
CA GLN A 80 -5.47 4.96 -18.82
C GLN A 80 -6.51 5.40 -17.77
N ASP A 81 -7.73 4.87 -17.83
CA ASP A 81 -8.77 5.17 -16.84
C ASP A 81 -8.36 4.74 -15.41
N ALA A 82 -7.72 3.58 -15.26
CA ALA A 82 -7.20 3.16 -13.97
C ALA A 82 -6.12 4.11 -13.47
N LEU A 83 -5.13 4.50 -14.31
CA LEU A 83 -4.13 5.50 -13.92
C LEU A 83 -4.77 6.82 -13.50
N ASN A 84 -5.79 7.30 -14.23
CA ASN A 84 -6.50 8.54 -13.93
C ASN A 84 -7.07 8.55 -12.50
N ARG A 85 -7.62 7.42 -12.06
CA ARG A 85 -8.27 7.29 -10.74
C ARG A 85 -7.28 6.99 -9.61
N TRP A 86 -6.18 6.29 -9.90
CA TRP A 86 -5.25 5.82 -8.87
C TRP A 86 -4.01 6.71 -8.67
N TRP A 87 -3.70 7.62 -9.59
CA TRP A 87 -2.55 8.53 -9.49
C TRP A 87 -2.50 9.32 -8.17
N TRP A 88 -3.44 10.24 -7.97
CA TRP A 88 -3.45 11.09 -6.78
C TRP A 88 -3.58 10.31 -5.47
N PRO A 89 -4.44 9.28 -5.37
CA PRO A 89 -4.46 8.40 -4.20
C PRO A 89 -3.11 7.76 -3.87
N SER A 90 -2.32 7.36 -4.88
CA SER A 90 -0.98 6.82 -4.66
C SER A 90 0.00 7.87 -4.11
N LEU A 91 -0.05 9.12 -4.57
CA LEU A 91 0.76 10.22 -3.99
C LEU A 91 0.35 10.55 -2.54
N MET A 92 -0.92 10.38 -2.20
CA MET A 92 -1.43 10.56 -0.84
C MET A 92 -0.94 9.47 0.14
N MET A 93 -0.41 8.34 -0.35
CA MET A 93 0.13 7.27 0.52
C MET A 93 1.35 7.71 1.34
N PHE A 94 2.09 8.70 0.84
CA PHE A 94 3.22 9.28 1.55
C PHE A 94 2.79 10.14 2.75
N GLY A 95 1.50 10.38 2.94
CA GLY A 95 0.96 11.19 4.03
C GLY A 95 0.88 12.68 3.70
N PRO A 96 0.57 13.54 4.69
CA PRO A 96 0.46 14.98 4.49
C PRO A 96 1.80 15.59 4.10
N SER A 97 1.75 16.84 3.64
CA SER A 97 2.94 17.70 3.48
C SER A 97 3.82 17.69 4.73
N ASP A 98 5.12 17.97 4.58
CA ASP A 98 6.04 18.00 5.72
C ASP A 98 5.65 19.08 6.75
N VAL A 99 5.04 20.19 6.31
CA VAL A 99 4.57 21.27 7.18
C VAL A 99 3.37 20.88 8.05
N ASP A 100 2.53 19.95 7.55
CA ASP A 100 1.32 19.48 8.23
C ASP A 100 1.49 18.09 8.87
N SER A 101 2.73 17.62 9.03
CA SER A 101 3.05 16.26 9.50
C SER A 101 3.52 16.26 10.97
N PRO A 102 2.61 16.14 11.97
CA PRO A 102 2.94 16.34 13.39
C PRO A 102 3.93 15.32 13.95
N HIS A 103 4.10 14.18 13.29
CA HIS A 103 4.98 13.10 13.74
C HIS A 103 6.35 13.10 13.05
N THR A 104 6.55 13.89 11.98
CA THR A 104 7.77 13.82 11.17
C THR A 104 9.00 14.22 11.96
N GLN A 105 8.96 15.34 12.69
CA GLN A 105 10.12 15.84 13.45
C GLN A 105 10.63 14.80 14.47
N GLN A 106 9.73 14.25 15.29
CA GLN A 106 10.09 13.24 16.29
C GLN A 106 10.54 11.92 15.64
N SER A 107 9.82 11.44 14.62
CA SER A 107 10.15 10.18 13.96
C SER A 107 11.51 10.23 13.26
N MET A 108 11.89 11.38 12.72
CA MET A 108 13.22 11.58 12.14
C MET A 108 14.29 11.69 13.22
N ALA A 109 14.05 12.43 14.31
CA ALA A 109 14.98 12.53 15.44
C ALA A 109 15.31 11.16 16.05
N TRP A 110 14.34 10.25 16.09
CA TRP A 110 14.52 8.88 16.55
C TRP A 110 15.00 7.91 15.47
N ASN A 111 15.28 8.37 14.25
CA ASN A 111 15.63 7.53 13.10
C ASN A 111 14.60 6.41 12.82
N ILE A 112 13.33 6.62 13.18
CA ILE A 112 12.22 5.75 12.76
C ILE A 112 11.90 6.03 11.29
N LYS A 113 11.74 7.31 10.94
CA LYS A 113 11.57 7.80 9.58
C LYS A 113 12.91 8.33 9.07
N ARG A 114 13.33 7.93 7.86
CA ARG A 114 14.66 8.26 7.31
C ARG A 114 14.66 9.41 6.30
N PHE A 115 13.54 9.60 5.62
CA PHE A 115 13.30 10.63 4.60
C PHE A 115 11.94 11.24 4.89
N SER A 116 11.71 12.48 4.50
CA SER A 116 10.44 13.17 4.76
C SER A 116 9.28 12.64 3.89
N ASN A 117 8.04 13.10 4.13
CA ASN A 117 6.90 12.65 3.31
C ASN A 117 7.07 13.18 1.88
N ASP A 118 7.39 14.46 1.76
CA ASP A 118 7.54 15.13 0.47
C ASP A 118 8.76 14.62 -0.29
N GLU A 119 9.87 14.31 0.40
CA GLU A 119 11.06 13.73 -0.23
C GLU A 119 10.77 12.36 -0.87
N LEU A 120 10.03 11.49 -0.18
CA LEU A 120 9.67 10.18 -0.74
C LEU A 120 8.64 10.29 -1.86
N ARG A 121 7.69 11.22 -1.74
CA ARG A 121 6.71 11.51 -2.78
C ARG A 121 7.39 12.00 -4.06
N GLN A 122 8.33 12.94 -3.95
CA GLN A 122 9.09 13.47 -5.08
C GLN A 122 9.83 12.35 -5.81
N ARG A 123 10.62 11.55 -5.08
CA ARG A 123 11.34 10.40 -5.65
C ARG A 123 10.41 9.41 -6.35
N PHE A 124 9.22 9.19 -5.78
CA PHE A 124 8.22 8.34 -6.39
C PHE A 124 7.74 8.90 -7.74
N VAL A 125 7.42 10.19 -7.82
CA VAL A 125 7.04 10.85 -9.07
C VAL A 125 8.17 10.71 -10.10
N ASP A 126 9.40 11.07 -9.72
CA ASP A 126 10.56 11.04 -10.62
C ASP A 126 10.85 9.65 -11.19
N MET A 127 10.63 8.60 -10.39
CA MET A 127 10.80 7.22 -10.83
C MET A 127 9.61 6.68 -11.63
N THR A 128 8.41 7.18 -11.39
CA THR A 128 7.16 6.61 -11.94
C THR A 128 6.75 7.24 -13.25
N VAL A 129 6.99 8.53 -13.45
CA VAL A 129 6.63 9.22 -14.71
C VAL A 129 7.28 8.55 -15.93
N PRO A 130 8.59 8.23 -15.94
CA PRO A 130 9.20 7.51 -17.06
C PRO A 130 8.61 6.11 -17.29
N GLN A 131 8.06 5.47 -16.25
CA GLN A 131 7.39 4.18 -16.38
C GLN A 131 6.02 4.33 -17.07
N ALA A 132 5.29 5.42 -16.80
CA ALA A 132 4.04 5.76 -17.50
C ALA A 132 4.31 6.06 -18.98
N GLU A 133 5.40 6.77 -19.29
CA GLU A 133 5.86 7.02 -20.66
C GLU A 133 6.16 5.72 -21.41
N LEU A 134 6.82 4.75 -20.75
CA LEU A 134 7.09 3.42 -21.32
C LEU A 134 5.82 2.64 -21.65
N LEU A 135 4.77 2.79 -20.83
CA LEU A 135 3.44 2.23 -21.10
C LEU A 135 2.68 3.00 -22.20
N GLY A 136 3.14 4.20 -22.56
CA GLY A 136 2.50 5.08 -23.53
C GLY A 136 1.15 5.61 -23.05
N ILE A 137 1.01 5.84 -21.74
CA ILE A 137 -0.16 6.44 -21.07
C ILE A 137 0.24 7.76 -20.41
N THR A 138 -0.73 8.63 -20.17
CA THR A 138 -0.50 10.00 -19.67
C THR A 138 -0.84 10.10 -18.20
N VAL A 139 0.03 10.72 -17.40
CA VAL A 139 -0.25 11.01 -16.00
C VAL A 139 -1.33 12.10 -15.91
N PRO A 140 -2.37 11.94 -15.07
CA PRO A 140 -3.52 12.86 -14.98
C PRO A 140 -3.19 14.12 -14.16
N ASP A 141 -2.13 14.83 -14.56
CA ASP A 141 -1.65 16.05 -13.91
C ASP A 141 -1.23 17.08 -14.98
N PRO A 142 -2.05 18.12 -15.22
CA PRO A 142 -1.73 19.18 -16.19
C PRO A 142 -0.52 20.04 -15.81
N GLU A 143 -0.14 20.06 -14.53
CA GLU A 143 1.01 20.85 -14.05
C GLU A 143 2.32 20.06 -14.08
N LEU A 144 2.24 18.75 -14.40
CA LEU A 144 3.40 17.87 -14.46
C LEU A 144 4.38 18.32 -15.55
N LYS A 145 5.60 18.66 -15.13
CA LYS A 145 6.68 19.04 -16.05
C LYS A 145 8.04 18.65 -15.50
N PHE A 146 8.93 18.19 -16.38
CA PHE A 146 10.32 17.98 -15.99
C PHE A 146 11.03 19.33 -15.82
N ASN A 147 11.68 19.51 -14.67
CA ASN A 147 12.43 20.70 -14.32
C ASN A 147 13.92 20.43 -14.44
N GLU A 148 14.54 20.92 -15.53
CA GLU A 148 15.97 20.70 -15.80
C GLU A 148 16.89 21.25 -14.70
N ALA A 149 16.50 22.31 -14.01
CA ALA A 149 17.33 22.94 -12.97
C ALA A 149 17.42 22.08 -11.70
N THR A 150 16.37 21.33 -11.37
CA THR A 150 16.31 20.46 -10.20
C THR A 150 16.50 18.99 -10.54
N SER A 151 16.41 18.62 -11.82
CA SER A 151 16.38 17.24 -12.32
C SER A 151 15.24 16.41 -11.73
N ASN A 152 14.13 17.07 -11.38
CA ASN A 152 12.93 16.46 -10.82
C ASN A 152 11.71 16.85 -11.67
N TYR A 153 10.61 16.13 -11.52
CA TYR A 153 9.31 16.56 -12.02
C TYR A 153 8.63 17.49 -11.01
N ASP A 154 8.28 18.70 -11.45
CA ASP A 154 7.29 19.51 -10.76
C ASP A 154 5.91 18.89 -11.04
N PHE A 155 5.08 18.70 -10.01
CA PHE A 155 3.74 18.12 -10.11
C PHE A 155 2.73 19.00 -9.37
N GLY A 156 1.45 18.89 -9.75
CA GLY A 156 0.37 19.73 -9.24
C GLY A 156 0.01 19.48 -7.77
N GLU A 157 -0.85 20.35 -7.25
CA GLU A 157 -1.29 20.27 -5.85
C GLU A 157 -2.20 19.06 -5.60
N ILE A 158 -1.93 18.36 -4.49
CA ILE A 158 -2.79 17.25 -4.02
C ILE A 158 -4.07 17.84 -3.41
N ASP A 159 -5.21 17.19 -3.68
CA ASP A 159 -6.45 17.47 -2.96
C ASP A 159 -6.34 17.00 -1.48
N TRP A 160 -5.87 17.90 -0.63
CA TRP A 160 -5.71 17.64 0.80
C TRP A 160 -7.04 17.50 1.53
N ASP A 161 -8.12 18.10 1.02
CA ASP A 161 -9.45 17.94 1.59
C ASP A 161 -9.94 16.51 1.38
N GLU A 162 -9.81 15.96 0.17
CA GLU A 162 -10.06 14.55 -0.11
C GLU A 162 -9.23 13.64 0.80
N PHE A 163 -7.92 13.90 0.89
CA PHE A 163 -7.01 13.12 1.74
C PHE A 163 -7.54 13.03 3.18
N TRP A 164 -7.91 14.16 3.78
CA TRP A 164 -8.39 14.18 5.16
C TRP A 164 -9.77 13.57 5.33
N GLN A 165 -10.68 13.69 4.34
CA GLN A 165 -11.96 12.99 4.36
C GLN A 165 -11.76 11.47 4.38
N VAL A 166 -10.90 10.94 3.50
CA VAL A 166 -10.59 9.51 3.43
C VAL A 166 -9.97 9.01 4.73
N VAL A 167 -8.99 9.74 5.29
CA VAL A 167 -8.32 9.39 6.55
C VAL A 167 -9.30 9.40 7.74
N LYS A 168 -10.32 10.26 7.72
CA LYS A 168 -11.36 10.37 8.76
C LYS A 168 -12.49 9.33 8.62
N GLY A 169 -12.49 8.50 7.57
CA GLY A 169 -13.50 7.46 7.40
C GLY A 169 -14.63 7.83 6.44
N HIS A 170 -14.50 8.92 5.69
CA HIS A 170 -15.53 9.45 4.78
C HIS A 170 -15.19 9.27 3.30
N GLY A 171 -14.21 8.41 2.98
CA GLY A 171 -13.88 8.03 1.61
C GLY A 171 -14.80 6.93 1.05
N PRO A 172 -14.57 6.53 -0.21
CA PRO A 172 -15.56 5.77 -0.99
C PRO A 172 -15.84 4.37 -0.44
N CYS A 173 -14.83 3.65 0.06
CA CYS A 173 -14.99 2.29 0.57
C CYS A 173 -14.75 2.13 2.07
N ASN A 174 -14.52 3.20 2.85
CA ASN A 174 -14.16 3.08 4.27
C ASN A 174 -15.14 2.22 5.08
N LYS A 175 -16.45 2.46 4.91
CA LYS A 175 -17.51 1.71 5.58
C LYS A 175 -17.49 0.24 5.18
N ASP A 176 -17.37 -0.04 3.88
CA ASP A 176 -17.37 -1.40 3.34
C ASP A 176 -16.14 -2.19 3.81
N ARG A 177 -14.95 -1.56 3.85
CA ARG A 177 -13.71 -2.21 4.31
C ARG A 177 -13.80 -2.62 5.77
N ILE A 178 -14.29 -1.73 6.63
CA ILE A 178 -14.47 -2.05 8.06
C ILE A 178 -15.57 -3.11 8.24
N ALA A 179 -16.73 -2.94 7.60
CA ALA A 179 -17.84 -3.89 7.69
C ALA A 179 -17.42 -5.31 7.26
N ALA A 180 -16.65 -5.45 6.17
CA ALA A 180 -16.15 -6.74 5.72
C ALA A 180 -15.20 -7.39 6.75
N ARG A 181 -14.34 -6.61 7.42
CA ARG A 181 -13.43 -7.13 8.46
C ARG A 181 -14.14 -7.49 9.76
N VAL A 182 -15.11 -6.68 10.18
CA VAL A 182 -15.96 -6.97 11.35
C VAL A 182 -16.73 -8.26 11.11
N LYS A 183 -17.43 -8.36 9.97
CA LYS A 183 -18.18 -9.57 9.59
C LYS A 183 -17.30 -10.82 9.58
N ALA A 184 -16.12 -10.76 8.95
CA ALA A 184 -15.20 -11.89 8.93
C ALA A 184 -14.69 -12.28 10.34
N HIS A 185 -14.50 -11.30 11.22
CA HIS A 185 -14.11 -11.54 12.60
C HIS A 185 -15.25 -12.17 13.40
N GLU A 186 -16.46 -11.63 13.33
CA GLU A 186 -17.64 -12.11 14.06
C GLU A 186 -18.05 -13.51 13.57
N ASP A 187 -18.22 -13.70 12.27
CA ASP A 187 -18.59 -15.00 11.69
C ASP A 187 -17.52 -16.07 11.93
N GLY A 188 -16.25 -15.65 12.04
CA GLY A 188 -15.13 -16.53 12.34
C GLY A 188 -14.93 -16.86 13.83
N ALA A 189 -15.78 -16.35 14.73
CA ALA A 189 -15.62 -16.54 16.18
C ALA A 189 -15.59 -18.02 16.56
N TRP A 190 -16.52 -18.81 16.05
CA TRP A 190 -16.61 -20.23 16.36
C TRP A 190 -15.35 -21.01 15.96
N VAL A 191 -14.66 -20.63 14.87
CA VAL A 191 -13.40 -21.27 14.45
C VAL A 191 -12.30 -21.00 15.46
N ARG A 192 -12.21 -19.76 15.95
CA ARG A 192 -11.21 -19.38 16.95
C ARG A 192 -11.48 -20.08 18.28
N GLU A 193 -12.74 -20.11 18.72
CA GLU A 193 -13.18 -20.81 19.92
C GLU A 193 -12.91 -22.31 19.83
N ALA A 194 -13.26 -22.94 18.70
CA ALA A 194 -12.98 -24.36 18.47
C ALA A 194 -11.48 -24.66 18.48
N SER A 195 -10.67 -23.80 17.87
CA SER A 195 -9.21 -23.94 17.86
C SER A 195 -8.62 -23.85 19.27
N MET A 196 -9.07 -22.89 20.08
CA MET A 196 -8.65 -22.73 21.47
C MET A 196 -9.04 -23.95 22.31
N ALA A 197 -10.31 -24.37 22.25
CA ALA A 197 -10.79 -25.52 23.00
C ALA A 197 -10.08 -26.82 22.59
N TYR A 198 -9.73 -26.99 21.31
CA TYR A 198 -8.93 -28.12 20.85
C TYR A 198 -7.51 -28.07 21.42
N ALA A 199 -6.84 -26.92 21.35
CA ALA A 199 -5.49 -26.74 21.88
C ALA A 199 -5.43 -27.02 23.39
N GLU A 200 -6.39 -26.52 24.16
CA GLU A 200 -6.50 -26.79 25.60
C GLU A 200 -6.65 -28.29 25.90
N LYS A 201 -7.49 -29.01 25.15
CA LYS A 201 -7.64 -30.47 25.29
C LYS A 201 -6.34 -31.20 24.96
N GLN A 202 -5.60 -30.77 23.95
CA GLN A 202 -4.30 -31.37 23.60
C GLN A 202 -3.26 -31.13 24.70
N GLU A 203 -3.23 -29.93 25.28
CA GLU A 203 -2.32 -29.62 26.36
C GLU A 203 -2.65 -30.42 27.63
N GLN A 204 -3.93 -30.54 27.98
CA GLN A 204 -4.37 -31.38 29.10
C GLN A 204 -3.98 -32.86 28.91
N ARG A 205 -4.07 -33.40 27.69
CA ARG A 205 -3.65 -34.78 27.39
C ARG A 205 -2.14 -34.99 27.50
N LYS A 206 -1.33 -33.98 27.17
CA LYS A 206 0.13 -34.03 27.34
C LYS A 206 0.52 -33.98 28.82
N LEU A 207 -0.17 -33.16 29.60
CA LEU A 207 0.07 -33.01 31.04
C LEU A 207 -0.40 -34.23 31.84
N ASN A 208 -1.49 -34.87 31.39
CA ASN A 208 -2.04 -36.10 31.99
C ASN A 208 -1.98 -37.26 30.97
N PRO A 209 -0.79 -37.82 30.69
CA PRO A 209 -0.70 -39.00 29.84
C PRO A 209 -1.43 -40.14 30.55
N ILE A 210 -2.51 -40.62 29.94
CA ILE A 210 -3.22 -41.80 30.43
C ILE A 210 -2.26 -42.98 30.27
N GLU A 211 -1.76 -43.54 31.38
CA GLU A 211 -1.10 -44.85 31.36
C GLU A 211 -2.10 -45.88 30.84
N VAL A 212 -1.96 -46.23 29.57
CA VAL A 212 -2.66 -47.39 29.00
C VAL A 212 -2.04 -48.61 29.67
N LYS A 213 -2.65 -49.10 30.75
CA LYS A 213 -2.34 -50.43 31.27
C LYS A 213 -2.77 -51.46 30.23
N THR A 214 -1.80 -51.96 29.46
CA THR A 214 -1.96 -53.16 28.64
C THR A 214 -2.21 -54.35 29.56
N ALA A 215 -3.33 -55.03 29.36
CA ALA A 215 -3.71 -56.27 30.03
C ALA A 215 -2.90 -57.46 29.51
#